data_AF-A0A453GT99-F1
#
_entry.id   AF-A0A453GT99-F1
#
_cell.length_a   1.000
_cell.length_b   1.000
_cell.length_c   1.000
_cell.angle_alpha   90.00
_cell.angle_beta   90.00
_cell.angle_gamma   90.00
#
_symmetry.space_group_name_H-M   'P 1'
#
loop_
_entity.id
_entity.type
_entity.pdbx_description
1 polymer ?
#
loop_
_entity_poly.entity_id
_entity_poly.type
_entity_poly.pdbx_seq_one_letter_code
_entity_poly.pdbx_strand_id
1 'polypeptide(L)'
;EAQNALEELVLDDGQKLLDSLRAELVQLIKLMATKDLYEAQGRPYALASDTSHARQRYADRGDDTDAVRLFATARMDTYLKQAKQFDSDPTKPLPSAADDVKEEIAANPMAAFSSELAVYLQKAIEALQAIEKMINPTTTT
;
A
#
# COMPACT_ATOMS: atom_id res chain seq x y z
N GLU A 1 -17.56 -3.55 3.58
CA GLU A 1 -17.26 -3.90 2.18
C GLU A 1 -16.51 -2.77 1.45
N ALA A 2 -17.00 -1.53 1.39
CA ALA A 2 -16.28 -0.43 0.71
C ALA A 2 -14.94 0.00 1.36
N GLN A 3 -14.80 -0.09 2.68
CA GLN A 3 -13.50 0.13 3.36
C GLN A 3 -12.49 -0.98 3.05
N ASN A 4 -12.94 -2.25 3.02
CA ASN A 4 -12.08 -3.38 2.67
C ASN A 4 -11.58 -3.28 1.22
N ALA A 5 -12.41 -2.80 0.29
CA ALA A 5 -11.99 -2.56 -1.10
C ALA A 5 -10.93 -1.44 -1.23
N LEU A 6 -10.91 -0.48 -0.29
CA LEU A 6 -9.91 0.59 -0.22
C LEU A 6 -8.59 0.11 0.40
N GLU A 7 -8.65 -0.79 1.40
CA GLU A 7 -7.47 -1.50 1.91
C GLU A 7 -6.90 -2.46 0.85
N GLU A 8 -7.74 -3.18 0.12
CA GLU A 8 -7.33 -4.16 -0.90
C GLU A 8 -6.64 -3.50 -2.11
N LEU A 9 -7.03 -2.26 -2.48
CA LEU A 9 -6.39 -1.46 -3.53
C LEU A 9 -5.03 -0.86 -3.14
N VAL A 10 -4.72 -0.79 -1.84
CA VAL A 10 -3.52 -0.11 -1.30
C VAL A 10 -2.45 -1.12 -0.82
N LEU A 11 -2.76 -2.43 -0.82
CA LEU A 11 -1.97 -3.41 -0.06
C LEU A 11 -1.37 -4.57 -0.85
N ASP A 12 -1.41 -4.67 -2.18
CA ASP A 12 -0.71 -5.79 -2.86
C ASP A 12 0.80 -5.74 -2.59
N ASP A 13 1.42 -4.59 -2.82
CA ASP A 13 2.83 -4.38 -2.51
C ASP A 13 3.10 -4.38 -0.98
N GLY A 14 2.19 -3.80 -0.20
CA GLY A 14 2.25 -3.86 1.27
C GLY A 14 2.27 -5.30 1.79
N GLN A 15 1.43 -6.16 1.23
CA GLN A 15 1.32 -7.57 1.58
C GLN A 15 2.56 -8.34 1.13
N LYS A 16 3.07 -8.10 -0.09
CA LYS A 16 4.35 -8.68 -0.56
C LYS A 16 5.51 -8.35 0.37
N LEU A 17 5.60 -7.10 0.84
CA LEU A 17 6.63 -6.70 1.81
C LEU A 17 6.44 -7.38 3.16
N LEU A 18 5.22 -7.43 3.67
CA LEU A 18 4.94 -8.10 4.94
C LEU A 18 5.30 -9.59 4.87
N ASP A 19 5.01 -10.24 3.75
CA ASP A 19 5.31 -11.65 3.56
C ASP A 19 6.82 -11.89 3.39
N SER A 20 7.55 -11.02 2.69
CA SER A 20 9.02 -11.10 2.61
C SER A 20 9.67 -10.89 3.98
N LEU A 21 9.23 -9.90 4.76
CA LEU A 21 9.73 -9.63 6.12
C LEU A 21 9.42 -10.78 7.08
N ARG A 22 8.24 -11.38 6.98
CA ARG A 22 7.88 -12.58 7.77
C ARG A 22 8.78 -13.76 7.43
N ALA A 23 9.04 -14.00 6.15
CA ALA A 23 9.93 -15.07 5.71
C ALA A 23 11.37 -14.85 6.22
N GLU A 24 11.90 -13.62 6.13
CA GLU A 24 13.21 -13.27 6.65
C GLU A 24 13.29 -13.46 8.17
N LEU A 25 12.26 -13.05 8.92
CA LEU A 25 12.20 -13.20 10.37
C LEU A 25 12.18 -14.67 10.79
N VAL A 26 11.36 -15.51 10.14
CA VAL A 26 11.30 -16.95 10.40
C VAL A 26 12.67 -17.59 10.16
N GLN A 27 13.35 -17.21 9.08
CA GLN A 27 14.69 -17.69 8.78
C GLN A 27 15.71 -17.23 9.83
N LEU A 28 15.63 -15.99 10.30
CA LEU A 28 16.51 -15.47 11.35
C LEU A 28 16.31 -16.24 12.67
N ILE A 29 15.07 -16.47 13.09
CA ILE A 29 14.72 -17.27 14.28
C ILE A 29 15.31 -18.68 14.17
N LYS A 30 15.15 -19.32 13.00
CA LYS A 30 15.69 -20.66 12.74
C LYS A 30 17.21 -20.68 12.88
N LEU A 31 17.91 -19.69 12.33
CA LEU A 31 19.37 -19.61 12.36
C LEU A 31 19.94 -19.17 13.71
N MET A 32 19.11 -18.58 14.59
CA MET A 32 19.48 -18.19 15.95
C MET A 32 19.16 -19.27 17.00
N ALA A 33 18.59 -20.41 16.61
CA ALA A 33 18.09 -21.41 17.54
C ALA A 33 19.16 -22.01 18.49
N THR A 34 20.41 -22.14 18.03
CA THR A 34 21.52 -22.64 18.85
C THR A 34 22.79 -21.82 18.59
N LYS A 35 23.72 -21.84 19.55
CA LYS A 35 24.98 -21.10 19.45
C LYS A 35 25.80 -21.53 18.23
N ASP A 36 25.92 -22.84 17.99
CA ASP A 36 26.70 -23.37 16.88
C ASP A 36 26.10 -22.95 15.52
N LEU A 37 24.76 -22.98 15.40
CA LEU A 37 24.07 -22.56 14.17
C LEU A 37 24.19 -21.05 13.95
N TYR A 38 24.10 -20.27 15.03
CA TYR A 38 24.31 -18.82 14.98
C TYR A 38 25.73 -18.48 14.52
N GLU A 39 26.76 -19.11 15.11
CA GLU A 39 28.15 -18.82 14.75
C GLU A 39 28.47 -19.25 13.30
N ALA A 40 27.94 -20.38 12.85
CA ALA A 40 28.19 -20.89 11.49
C ALA A 40 27.41 -20.13 10.40
N GLN A 41 26.14 -19.78 10.65
CA GLN A 41 25.24 -19.27 9.60
C GLN A 41 24.39 -18.06 10.03
N GLY A 42 23.94 -18.02 11.29
CA GLY A 42 23.06 -16.94 11.75
C GLY A 42 23.72 -15.56 11.80
N ARG A 43 24.98 -15.47 12.23
CA ARG A 43 25.75 -14.23 12.32
C ARG A 43 26.00 -13.60 10.94
N PRO A 44 26.51 -14.31 9.91
CA PRO A 44 26.65 -13.71 8.58
C PRO A 44 25.29 -13.37 7.95
N TYR A 45 24.26 -14.19 8.17
CA TYR A 45 22.90 -13.90 7.67
C TYR A 45 22.32 -12.61 8.27
N ALA A 46 22.44 -12.43 9.58
CA ALA A 46 21.95 -11.22 10.27
C ALA A 46 22.67 -9.95 9.76
N LEU A 47 23.98 -10.02 9.57
CA LEU A 47 24.77 -8.91 9.03
C LEU A 47 24.39 -8.60 7.58
N ALA A 48 24.18 -9.62 6.76
CA ALA A 48 23.73 -9.46 5.38
C ALA A 48 22.33 -8.84 5.31
N SER A 49 21.41 -9.27 6.18
CA SER A 49 20.06 -8.70 6.27
C SER A 49 20.11 -7.22 6.65
N ASP A 50 20.83 -6.85 7.73
CA ASP A 50 20.95 -5.44 8.16
C ASP A 50 21.53 -4.53 7.06
N THR A 51 22.62 -4.98 6.42
CA THR A 51 23.24 -4.22 5.31
C THR A 51 22.37 -4.16 4.06
N SER A 52 21.60 -5.22 3.76
CA SER A 52 20.66 -5.25 2.64
C SER A 52 19.51 -4.27 2.85
N HIS A 53 18.90 -4.27 4.04
CA HIS A 53 17.80 -3.35 4.38
C HIS A 53 18.24 -1.88 4.29
N ALA A 54 19.47 -1.58 4.74
CA ALA A 54 20.04 -0.24 4.62
C ALA A 54 20.27 0.19 3.15
N ARG A 55 20.63 -0.77 2.28
CA ARG A 55 20.91 -0.52 0.86
C ARG A 55 19.66 -0.50 -0.01
N GLN A 56 18.63 -1.28 0.29
CA GLN A 56 17.33 -1.25 -0.41
C GLN A 56 16.73 0.16 -0.34
N ARG A 57 16.75 0.79 0.84
CA ARG A 57 16.34 2.20 1.01
C ARG A 57 17.11 3.21 0.15
N TYR A 58 18.27 2.82 -0.38
CA TYR A 58 19.12 3.66 -1.22
C TYR A 58 18.96 3.34 -2.71
N ALA A 59 18.88 2.05 -3.08
CA ALA A 59 18.77 1.58 -4.46
C ALA A 59 17.37 1.79 -5.06
N ASP A 60 16.31 1.72 -4.25
CA ASP A 60 14.92 1.92 -4.69
C ASP A 60 14.64 3.35 -5.18
N ARG A 61 15.60 4.28 -5.10
CA ARG A 61 15.46 5.66 -5.56
C ARG A 61 15.79 5.86 -7.04
N GLY A 62 16.20 4.84 -7.78
CA GLY A 62 16.68 5.05 -9.15
C GLY A 62 16.66 3.89 -10.13
N ASP A 63 16.40 2.65 -9.71
CA ASP A 63 16.33 1.51 -10.64
C ASP A 63 15.01 0.75 -10.52
N ASP A 64 14.38 0.56 -11.67
CA ASP A 64 13.04 -0.01 -11.87
C ASP A 64 13.10 -1.53 -11.83
N THR A 65 13.73 -2.06 -10.78
CA THR A 65 13.52 -3.45 -10.42
C THR A 65 12.13 -3.57 -9.80
N ASP A 66 11.52 -4.75 -9.96
CA ASP A 66 10.20 -5.23 -9.48
C ASP A 66 10.04 -5.14 -7.94
N ALA A 67 10.47 -4.02 -7.37
CA ALA A 67 10.56 -3.71 -5.97
C ALA A 67 9.19 -3.24 -5.46
N VAL A 68 8.99 -3.42 -4.17
CA VAL A 68 7.76 -3.02 -3.49
C VAL A 68 7.62 -1.49 -3.56
N ARG A 69 6.67 -0.97 -4.37
CA ARG A 69 6.46 0.47 -4.54
C ARG A 69 5.37 0.98 -3.60
N LEU A 70 5.58 0.82 -2.29
CA LEU A 70 4.60 1.17 -1.23
C LEU A 70 4.00 2.58 -1.32
N PHE A 71 4.74 3.52 -1.89
CA PHE A 71 4.35 4.93 -2.01
C PHE A 71 4.05 5.35 -3.45
N ALA A 72 4.06 4.41 -4.40
CA ALA A 72 3.65 4.73 -5.76
C ALA A 72 2.16 5.04 -5.77
N THR A 73 1.83 6.19 -6.31
CA THR A 73 0.46 6.55 -6.64
C THR A 73 0.18 6.16 -8.08
N ALA A 74 -1.09 5.96 -8.43
CA ALA A 74 -1.50 5.70 -9.82
C ALA A 74 -0.93 6.77 -10.79
N ARG A 75 -0.85 8.03 -10.35
CA ARG A 75 -0.25 9.12 -11.11
C ARG A 75 1.25 8.97 -11.33
N MET A 76 1.98 8.53 -10.30
CA MET A 76 3.41 8.22 -10.43
C MET A 76 3.66 7.10 -11.44
N ASP A 77 2.78 6.09 -11.49
CA ASP A 77 2.88 5.01 -12.49
C ASP A 77 2.57 5.47 -13.91
N THR A 78 1.61 6.37 -14.07
CA THR A 78 1.34 7.01 -15.36
C THR A 78 2.56 7.78 -15.87
N TYR A 79 3.19 8.59 -15.01
CA TYR A 79 4.40 9.32 -15.37
C TYR A 79 5.58 8.39 -15.69
N LEU A 80 5.74 7.29 -14.96
CA LEU A 80 6.77 6.31 -15.27
C LEU A 80 6.55 5.67 -16.66
N LYS A 81 5.30 5.32 -17.00
CA LYS A 81 4.95 4.80 -18.32
C LYS A 81 5.20 5.83 -19.42
N GLN A 82 4.85 7.10 -19.18
CA GLN A 82 5.11 8.20 -20.11
C GLN A 82 6.61 8.39 -20.35
N ALA A 83 7.44 8.36 -19.30
CA ALA A 83 8.89 8.45 -19.42
C ALA A 83 9.46 7.29 -20.26
N LYS A 84 9.06 6.05 -19.99
CA LYS A 84 9.48 4.87 -20.78
C LYS A 84 9.07 4.96 -22.25
N GLN A 85 7.88 5.51 -22.53
CA GLN A 85 7.43 5.73 -23.91
C GLN A 85 8.25 6.80 -24.62
N PHE A 86 8.61 7.88 -23.92
CA PHE A 86 9.47 8.93 -24.46
C PHE A 86 10.89 8.42 -24.75
N ASP A 87 11.46 7.61 -23.86
CA ASP A 87 12.77 6.97 -24.08
C ASP A 87 12.75 6.04 -25.31
N SER A 88 11.61 5.41 -25.58
CA SER A 88 11.42 4.55 -26.76
C SER A 88 11.17 5.33 -28.05
N ASP A 89 10.39 6.40 -27.99
CA ASP A 89 10.07 7.29 -29.11
C ASP A 89 9.87 8.74 -28.62
N PRO A 90 10.91 9.60 -28.75
CA PRO A 90 10.86 10.99 -28.30
C PRO A 90 9.89 11.89 -29.08
N THR A 91 9.37 11.42 -30.22
CA THR A 91 8.51 12.22 -31.09
C THR A 91 7.03 12.15 -30.70
N LYS A 92 6.69 11.21 -29.82
CA LYS A 92 5.31 10.99 -29.39
C LYS A 92 4.86 12.11 -28.44
N PRO A 93 3.74 12.79 -28.71
CA PRO A 93 3.25 13.84 -27.83
C PRO A 93 2.82 13.23 -26.50
N LEU A 94 3.35 13.78 -25.40
CA LEU A 94 2.95 13.42 -24.06
C LEU A 94 1.68 14.18 -23.66
N PRO A 95 0.74 13.55 -22.93
CA PRO A 95 -0.41 14.23 -22.35
C PRO A 95 0.02 15.39 -21.45
N SER A 96 -0.83 16.41 -21.34
CA SER A 96 -0.59 17.49 -20.38
C SER A 96 -1.06 17.08 -18.98
N ALA A 97 -0.49 17.72 -17.95
CA ALA A 97 -0.94 17.52 -16.57
C ALA A 97 -2.44 17.83 -16.36
N ALA A 98 -3.03 18.68 -17.22
CA ALA A 98 -4.46 18.98 -17.19
C ALA A 98 -5.31 17.85 -17.80
N ASP A 99 -4.77 17.11 -18.75
CA ASP A 99 -5.44 15.95 -19.34
C ASP A 99 -5.38 14.76 -18.37
N ASP A 100 -4.25 14.55 -17.70
CA ASP A 100 -4.12 13.52 -16.65
C ASP A 100 -5.16 13.72 -15.53
N VAL A 101 -5.39 14.96 -15.09
CA VAL A 101 -6.39 15.27 -14.06
C VAL A 101 -7.81 14.94 -14.52
N LYS A 102 -8.14 15.15 -15.79
CA LYS A 102 -9.46 14.78 -16.33
C LYS A 102 -9.64 13.26 -16.35
N GLU A 103 -8.61 12.51 -16.72
CA GLU A 103 -8.63 11.06 -16.68
C GLU A 103 -8.76 10.52 -15.26
N GLU A 104 -8.05 11.10 -14.29
CA GLU A 104 -8.17 10.76 -12.86
C GLU A 104 -9.61 10.97 -12.34
N ILE A 105 -10.22 12.11 -12.66
CA ILE A 105 -11.61 12.42 -12.27
C ILE A 105 -12.60 11.48 -12.97
N ALA A 106 -12.37 11.16 -14.25
CA ALA A 106 -13.23 10.23 -14.98
C ALA A 106 -13.15 8.80 -14.41
N ALA A 107 -11.95 8.37 -13.97
CA ALA A 107 -11.73 7.06 -13.37
C ALA A 107 -12.32 6.94 -11.95
N ASN A 108 -12.30 8.01 -11.16
CA ASN A 108 -12.89 8.02 -9.82
C ASN A 108 -13.59 9.36 -9.50
N PRO A 109 -14.81 9.57 -10.02
CA PRO A 109 -15.52 10.84 -9.87
C PRO A 109 -15.94 11.13 -8.41
N MET A 110 -16.03 10.09 -7.58
CA MET A 110 -16.43 10.19 -6.17
C MET A 110 -15.26 10.53 -5.25
N ALA A 111 -14.00 10.43 -5.72
CA ALA A 111 -12.81 10.60 -4.89
C ALA A 111 -12.78 11.96 -4.16
N ALA A 112 -13.28 13.02 -4.82
CA ALA A 112 -13.24 14.37 -4.29
C ALA A 112 -14.09 14.58 -3.03
N PHE A 113 -15.09 13.75 -2.79
CA PHE A 113 -16.04 13.90 -1.67
C PHE A 113 -16.32 12.59 -0.93
N SER A 114 -15.56 11.53 -1.19
CA SER A 114 -15.76 10.22 -0.60
C SER A 114 -15.61 10.21 0.92
N SER A 115 -14.67 10.99 1.45
CA SER A 115 -14.43 11.14 2.90
C SER A 115 -15.60 11.83 3.60
N GLU A 116 -16.08 12.94 3.05
CA GLU A 116 -17.23 13.68 3.57
C GLU A 116 -18.49 12.82 3.51
N LEU A 117 -18.71 12.13 2.39
CA LEU A 117 -19.81 11.19 2.22
C LEU A 117 -19.76 10.08 3.28
N ALA A 118 -18.58 9.51 3.55
CA ALA A 118 -18.41 8.48 4.57
C ALA A 118 -18.79 8.99 5.98
N VAL A 119 -18.38 10.22 6.33
CA VAL A 119 -18.75 10.86 7.60
C VAL A 119 -20.27 11.02 7.72
N TYR A 120 -20.93 11.49 6.66
CA TYR A 120 -22.38 11.65 6.67
C TYR A 120 -23.13 10.32 6.75
N LEU A 121 -22.65 9.28 6.05
CA LEU A 121 -23.21 7.94 6.14
C LEU A 121 -23.09 7.38 7.56
N GLN A 122 -21.94 7.56 8.21
CA GLN A 122 -21.74 7.11 9.58
C GLN A 122 -22.71 7.80 10.55
N LYS A 123 -22.87 9.12 10.45
CA LYS A 123 -23.86 9.87 11.25
C LYS A 123 -25.28 9.38 11.01
N ALA A 124 -25.65 9.06 9.77
CA ALA A 124 -26.97 8.53 9.45
C ALA A 124 -27.21 7.16 10.10
N ILE A 125 -26.21 6.27 10.08
CA ILE A 125 -26.28 4.95 10.74
C ILE A 125 -26.46 5.12 12.26
N GLU A 126 -25.68 5.99 12.90
CA GLU A 126 -25.78 6.25 14.33
C GLU A 126 -27.17 6.81 14.73
N ALA A 127 -27.71 7.72 13.91
CA ALA A 127 -29.05 8.26 14.12
C ALA A 127 -30.13 7.17 14.02
N LEU A 128 -30.03 6.28 13.04
CA LEU A 128 -30.97 5.15 12.89
C LEU A 128 -30.88 4.17 14.07
N GLN A 129 -29.67 3.85 14.54
CA GLN A 129 -29.47 3.01 15.74
C GLN A 129 -30.05 3.65 17.01
N ALA A 130 -29.96 4.98 17.14
CA ALA A 130 -30.57 5.69 18.25
C ALA A 130 -32.11 5.60 18.21
N ILE A 131 -32.71 5.76 17.03
CA ILE A 131 -34.16 5.59 16.83
C ILE A 131 -34.59 4.17 17.16
N GLU A 132 -33.86 3.15 16.72
CA GLU A 132 -34.14 1.75 17.02
C GLU A 132 -34.18 1.49 18.53
N LYS A 133 -33.21 2.02 19.29
CA LYS A 133 -33.19 1.93 20.77
C LYS A 133 -34.38 2.61 21.44
N MET A 134 -34.88 3.70 20.85
CA MET A 134 -36.07 4.40 21.38
C MET A 134 -37.36 3.61 21.14
N ILE A 135 -37.46 2.90 20.00
CA ILE A 135 -38.64 2.13 19.61
C ILE A 135 -38.66 0.76 20.28
N ASN A 136 -37.49 0.17 20.54
CA ASN A 136 -37.32 -1.04 21.32
C ASN A 136 -36.70 -0.71 22.69
N PRO A 137 -37.42 0.00 23.59
CA PRO A 137 -36.92 0.16 24.94
C PRO A 137 -36.82 -1.24 25.53
N THR A 138 -35.60 -1.66 25.84
CA THR A 138 -35.34 -2.91 26.55
C THR A 138 -36.32 -3.03 27.71
N THR A 139 -37.21 -4.02 27.63
CA THR A 139 -38.04 -4.49 28.74
C THR A 139 -37.06 -4.85 29.85
N THR A 140 -36.84 -3.90 30.76
CA THR A 140 -35.96 -4.07 31.90
C THR A 140 -36.85 -4.70 32.97
N THR A 141 -36.73 -6.01 33.13
CA THR A 141 -37.23 -6.76 34.30
C THR A 141 -36.61 -6.24 35.59
#